data_AF-A0A6N2RLH2-F1
#
_entry.id   AF-A0A6N2RLH2-F1
#
_cell.length_a   1.000
_cell.length_b   1.000
_cell.length_c   1.000
_cell.angle_alpha   90.00
_cell.angle_beta   90.00
_cell.angle_gamma   90.00
#
_symmetry.space_group_name_H-M   'P 1'
#
loop_
_entity.id
_entity.type
_entity.pdbx_description
1 polymer ?
#
loop_
_entity_poly.entity_id
_entity_poly.type
_entity_poly.pdbx_seq_one_letter_code
_entity_poly.pdbx_strand_id
1 'polypeptide(L)'
;MEVLSRKIYADTGNSIPKLYMTPKQLCEFEGRSESFFRKIFTELSDQIRLGRYPQTAMGSDPKSVNYYVYRDYMTNRKKLLDRNLKKVVKPFNPAEVAAICPIVREVVIIAEEEK
;
A
#
# COMPACT_ATOMS: atom_id res chain seq x y z
N MET A 1 8.28 -11.40 30.46
CA MET A 1 9.38 -11.04 29.54
C MET A 1 9.58 -12.21 28.58
N GLU A 2 10.06 -11.95 27.37
CA GLU A 2 10.07 -12.80 26.15
C GLU A 2 8.82 -12.65 25.26
N VAL A 3 8.82 -11.54 24.52
CA VAL A 3 8.03 -11.42 23.30
C VAL A 3 8.65 -12.38 22.29
N LEU A 4 8.08 -13.59 22.18
CA LEU A 4 8.36 -14.50 21.08
C LEU A 4 7.98 -13.76 19.79
N SER A 5 8.99 -13.16 19.17
CA SER A 5 8.92 -12.55 17.86
C SER A 5 8.45 -13.62 16.87
N ARG A 6 7.12 -13.70 16.68
CA ARG A 6 6.49 -14.54 15.67
C ARG A 6 6.89 -13.95 14.32
N LYS A 7 8.05 -14.41 13.83
CA LYS A 7 8.43 -14.34 12.42
C LYS A 7 7.35 -15.08 11.65
N ILE A 8 6.39 -14.33 11.12
CA ILE A 8 5.44 -14.84 10.15
C ILE A 8 6.24 -14.97 8.85
N TYR A 9 6.67 -16.21 8.59
CA TYR A 9 7.28 -16.61 7.33
C TYR A 9 6.22 -16.51 6.24
N ALA A 10 6.31 -15.49 5.38
CA ALA A 10 5.71 -15.55 4.06
C ALA A 10 6.71 -16.26 3.15
N ASP A 11 6.21 -17.20 2.33
CA ASP A 11 6.95 -18.19 1.55
C ASP A 11 7.68 -17.61 0.31
N THR A 12 8.21 -16.40 0.46
CA THR A 12 9.06 -15.71 -0.51
C THR A 12 10.04 -14.94 0.37
N GLY A 13 11.34 -14.91 0.08
CA GLY A 13 12.36 -14.26 0.92
C GLY A 13 12.22 -12.73 1.11
N ASN A 14 11.00 -12.20 1.03
CA ASN A 14 10.60 -10.82 1.01
C ASN A 14 9.69 -10.51 2.20
N SER A 15 9.79 -9.29 2.73
CA SER A 15 9.12 -8.82 3.95
C SER A 15 7.57 -8.86 3.86
N ILE A 16 6.89 -9.12 4.99
CA ILE A 16 5.42 -9.16 5.06
C ILE A 16 4.84 -7.80 4.66
N PRO A 17 3.76 -7.75 3.85
CA PRO A 17 3.24 -6.49 3.43
C PRO A 17 2.60 -5.69 4.56
N LYS A 18 3.20 -4.56 4.93
CA LYS A 18 2.63 -3.58 5.85
C LYS A 18 1.58 -2.71 5.14
N LEU A 19 0.58 -2.23 5.89
CA LEU A 19 -0.43 -1.30 5.34
C LEU A 19 0.21 -0.04 4.75
N TYR A 20 1.25 0.48 5.41
CA TYR A 20 2.06 1.59 4.91
C TYR A 20 3.48 1.09 4.67
N MET A 21 4.00 1.36 3.47
CA MET A 21 5.34 0.95 3.08
C MET A 21 6.16 2.10 2.54
N THR A 22 7.44 2.09 2.88
CA THR A 22 8.46 2.95 2.27
C THR A 22 8.89 2.38 0.90
N PRO A 23 9.52 3.20 0.03
CA PRO A 23 10.09 2.72 -1.23
C PRO A 23 11.08 1.57 -1.06
N LYS A 24 11.84 1.55 0.04
CA LYS A 24 12.77 0.46 0.37
C LYS A 24 12.04 -0.85 0.67
N GLN A 25 10.98 -0.79 1.46
CA GLN A 25 10.15 -1.96 1.76
C GLN A 25 9.45 -2.50 0.51
N LEU A 26 8.97 -1.63 -0.38
CA LEU A 26 8.40 -2.05 -1.66
C LEU A 26 9.45 -2.64 -2.62
N CYS A 27 10.69 -2.11 -2.59
CA CYS A 27 11.83 -2.66 -3.31
C CYS A 27 12.14 -4.09 -2.87
N GLU A 28 12.20 -4.34 -1.56
CA GLU A 28 12.37 -5.67 -0.99
C GLU A 28 11.19 -6.58 -1.35
N PHE A 29 9.96 -6.06 -1.33
CA PHE A 29 8.76 -6.85 -1.56
C PHE A 29 8.57 -7.30 -3.01
N GLU A 30 8.68 -6.38 -3.98
CA GLU A 30 8.44 -6.68 -5.39
C GLU A 30 9.72 -6.96 -6.20
N GLY A 31 10.91 -6.80 -5.60
CA GLY A 31 12.19 -7.02 -6.28
C GLY A 31 12.49 -6.01 -7.40
N ARG A 32 11.94 -4.78 -7.31
CA ARG A 32 12.20 -3.69 -8.29
C ARG A 32 13.07 -2.60 -7.69
N SER A 33 13.70 -1.78 -8.53
CA SER A 33 14.61 -0.72 -8.08
C SER A 33 13.92 0.36 -7.25
N GLU A 34 14.64 0.94 -6.28
CA GLU A 34 14.13 2.05 -5.48
C GLU A 34 13.76 3.28 -6.34
N SER A 35 14.49 3.53 -7.43
CA SER A 35 14.21 4.60 -8.39
C SER A 35 12.82 4.47 -9.03
N PHE A 36 12.38 3.23 -9.30
CA PHE A 36 11.05 2.96 -9.81
C PHE A 36 9.99 3.39 -8.78
N PHE A 37 10.14 2.99 -7.52
CA PHE A 37 9.19 3.36 -6.47
C PHE A 37 9.17 4.85 -6.15
N ARG A 38 10.32 5.52 -6.21
CA ARG A 38 10.39 6.98 -6.07
C ARG A 38 9.57 7.70 -7.15
N LYS A 39 9.64 7.23 -8.40
CA LYS A 39 8.81 7.74 -9.50
C LYS A 39 7.32 7.51 -9.23
N ILE A 40 6.95 6.30 -8.82
CA ILE A 40 5.55 5.96 -8.48
C ILE A 40 5.03 6.85 -7.34
N PHE A 41 5.85 7.13 -6.32
CA PHE A 41 5.46 8.00 -5.20
C PHE A 41 5.17 9.43 -5.66
N THR A 42 5.95 9.95 -6.60
CA THR A 42 5.69 11.25 -7.22
C THR A 42 4.38 11.21 -8.02
N GLU A 43 4.20 10.20 -8.88
CA GLU A 43 2.97 10.05 -9.66
C GLU A 43 1.71 9.92 -8.76
N LEU A 44 1.83 9.22 -7.63
CA LEU A 44 0.77 9.09 -6.62
C LEU A 44 0.50 10.42 -5.89
N SER A 45 1.54 11.17 -5.56
CA SER A 45 1.39 12.52 -4.98
C SER A 45 0.55 13.41 -5.91
N ASP A 46 0.77 13.33 -7.22
CA ASP A 46 -0.02 14.08 -8.20
C ASP A 46 -1.48 13.59 -8.25
N GLN A 47 -1.73 12.28 -8.18
CA GLN A 47 -3.10 11.77 -8.13
C GLN A 47 -3.85 12.16 -6.84
N ILE A 48 -3.15 12.27 -5.72
CA ILE A 48 -3.70 12.79 -4.46
C ILE A 48 -4.05 14.27 -4.61
N ARG A 49 -3.17 15.08 -5.20
CA ARG A 49 -3.45 16.50 -5.50
C ARG A 49 -4.63 16.69 -6.44
N LEU A 50 -4.83 15.75 -7.36
CA LEU A 50 -5.98 15.72 -8.28
C LEU A 50 -7.27 15.18 -7.63
N GLY A 51 -7.24 14.83 -6.34
CA GLY A 51 -8.40 14.40 -5.57
C GLY A 51 -8.83 12.95 -5.79
N ARG A 52 -8.01 12.12 -6.47
CA ARG A 52 -8.36 10.70 -6.69
C ARG A 52 -8.22 9.87 -5.42
N TYR A 53 -7.16 10.13 -4.65
CA TYR A 53 -6.84 9.40 -3.43
C TYR A 53 -6.89 10.34 -2.23
N PRO A 54 -7.23 9.83 -1.03
CA PRO A 54 -7.21 10.65 0.18
C PRO A 54 -5.78 11.09 0.53
N GLN A 55 -5.65 12.22 1.23
CA GLN A 55 -4.33 12.70 1.70
C GLN A 55 -3.65 11.70 2.64
N THR A 56 -4.44 10.89 3.35
CA THR A 56 -3.95 9.80 4.21
C THR A 56 -3.30 8.65 3.44
N ALA A 57 -3.39 8.62 2.11
CA ALA A 57 -2.76 7.62 1.28
C ALA A 57 -1.23 7.65 1.34
N MET A 58 -0.64 8.78 1.75
CA MET A 58 0.80 8.93 1.90
C MET A 58 1.17 9.41 3.30
N GLY A 59 2.12 8.73 3.92
CA GLY A 59 2.79 9.19 5.13
C GLY A 59 3.94 10.15 4.80
N SER A 60 4.11 11.17 5.62
CA SER A 60 5.12 12.22 5.44
C SER A 60 6.50 11.87 6.03
N ASP A 61 6.56 11.05 7.08
CA ASP A 61 7.83 10.73 7.76
C ASP A 61 7.83 9.34 8.44
N PRO A 62 8.56 8.34 7.92
CA PRO A 62 9.23 8.32 6.62
C PRO A 62 8.21 8.31 5.48
N LYS A 63 8.60 8.85 4.31
CA LYS A 63 7.74 8.88 3.12
C LYS A 63 7.27 7.46 2.78
N SER A 64 5.99 7.20 3.00
CA SER A 64 5.38 5.88 2.90
C SER A 64 4.06 5.96 2.17
N VAL A 65 3.62 4.86 1.58
CA VAL A 65 2.38 4.80 0.82
C VAL A 65 1.50 3.67 1.34
N ASN A 66 0.19 3.93 1.36
CA ASN A 66 -0.79 2.89 1.62
C ASN A 66 -0.74 1.84 0.51
N TYR A 67 -0.56 0.57 0.87
CA TYR A 67 -0.39 -0.50 -0.09
C TYR A 67 -1.63 -0.68 -0.99
N TYR A 68 -2.84 -0.47 -0.49
CA TYR A 68 -4.05 -0.55 -1.31
C TYR A 68 -4.10 0.54 -2.36
N VAL A 69 -3.71 1.76 -1.99
CA VAL A 69 -3.61 2.87 -2.95
C VAL A 69 -2.55 2.58 -4.01
N TYR A 70 -1.41 2.03 -3.59
CA TYR A 70 -0.37 1.59 -4.50
C TYR A 70 -0.88 0.52 -5.49
N ARG A 71 -1.63 -0.49 -5.03
CA ARG A 71 -2.19 -1.55 -5.88
C ARG A 71 -3.25 -1.05 -6.86
N ASP A 72 -4.18 -0.21 -6.40
CA ASP A 72 -5.15 0.42 -7.30
C ASP A 72 -4.44 1.25 -8.36
N TYR A 73 -3.46 2.04 -7.94
CA TYR A 73 -2.68 2.88 -8.85
C TYR A 73 -1.93 2.04 -9.88
N MET A 74 -1.23 0.98 -9.48
CA MET A 74 -0.51 0.11 -10.40
C MET A 74 -1.43 -0.55 -11.42
N THR A 75 -2.62 -0.97 -10.98
CA THR A 75 -3.64 -1.58 -11.85
C THR A 75 -4.20 -0.57 -12.87
N ASN A 76 -4.37 0.67 -12.45
CA ASN A 76 -4.93 1.74 -13.28
C ASN A 76 -3.89 2.64 -13.94
N ARG A 77 -2.58 2.43 -13.71
CA ARG A 77 -1.50 3.34 -14.09
C ARG A 77 -1.54 3.73 -15.56
N LYS A 78 -1.67 2.73 -16.45
CA LYS A 78 -1.76 2.96 -17.91
C LYS A 78 -2.97 3.83 -18.27
N LYS A 79 -4.12 3.60 -17.63
CA LYS A 79 -5.35 4.35 -17.88
C LYS A 79 -5.30 5.77 -17.29
N LEU A 80 -4.62 5.95 -16.15
CA LEU A 80 -4.47 7.24 -15.50
C LEU A 80 -3.51 8.18 -16.24
N LEU A 81 -2.51 7.61 -16.92
CA LEU A 81 -1.56 8.36 -17.75
C LEU A 81 -2.15 8.76 -19.11
N ASP A 82 -3.21 8.07 -19.57
CA ASP A 82 -3.91 8.41 -20.80
C ASP A 82 -5.06 9.38 -20.51
N ARG A 83 -5.05 10.54 -21.18
CA ARG A 83 -6.04 11.62 -21.00
C ARG A 83 -7.47 11.17 -21.29
N ASN A 84 -7.67 10.26 -22.24
CA ASN A 84 -8.99 9.79 -22.64
C ASN A 84 -9.46 8.68 -21.70
N LEU A 85 -8.58 7.73 -21.39
CA LEU A 85 -8.93 6.58 -20.55
C LEU A 85 -9.07 6.94 -19.07
N LYS A 86 -8.48 8.04 -18.60
CA LYS A 86 -8.63 8.49 -17.22
C LYS A 86 -10.10 8.69 -16.83
N LYS A 87 -10.96 9.07 -17.78
CA LYS A 87 -12.39 9.30 -17.56
C LYS A 87 -13.18 8.02 -17.28
N VAL A 88 -12.68 6.87 -17.74
CA VAL A 88 -13.34 5.57 -17.55
C VAL A 88 -12.82 4.81 -16.32
N VAL A 89 -11.82 5.36 -15.63
CA VAL A 89 -11.28 4.73 -14.43
C VAL A 89 -12.24 4.95 -13.27
N LYS A 90 -12.63 3.86 -12.61
CA LYS A 90 -13.50 3.92 -11.43
C LYS A 90 -12.86 4.78 -10.32
N PRO A 91 -13.69 5.45 -9.50
CA PRO A 91 -13.24 6.09 -8.27
C PRO A 91 -12.55 5.08 -7.35
N PHE A 92 -11.62 5.57 -6.53
CA PHE A 92 -10.95 4.71 -5.56
C PHE A 92 -11.93 4.30 -4.46
N ASN A 93 -12.11 2.99 -4.27
CA ASN A 93 -12.89 2.42 -3.18
C ASN A 93 -12.00 1.46 -2.38
N PRO A 94 -11.60 1.81 -1.15
CA PRO A 94 -10.72 0.97 -0.35
C PRO A 94 -11.33 -0.40 -0.01
N ALA A 95 -12.66 -0.51 0.08
CA ALA A 95 -13.34 -1.78 0.35
C ALA A 95 -13.21 -2.77 -0.83
N GLU A 96 -13.30 -2.28 -2.07
CA GLU A 96 -13.11 -3.12 -3.27
C GLU A 96 -11.66 -3.59 -3.39
N VAL A 97 -10.70 -2.72 -3.07
CA VAL A 97 -9.27 -3.09 -3.12
C VAL A 97 -8.92 -4.09 -2.02
N ALA A 98 -9.48 -3.94 -0.82
CA ALA A 98 -9.30 -4.89 0.28
C ALA A 98 -9.90 -6.28 -0.03
N ALA A 99 -11.01 -6.33 -0.79
CA ALA A 99 -11.60 -7.59 -1.24
C ALA A 99 -10.72 -8.33 -2.26
N ILE A 100 -10.00 -7.59 -3.12
CA ILE A 100 -9.08 -8.16 -4.13
C ILE A 100 -7.74 -8.57 -3.49
N CYS A 101 -7.27 -7.83 -2.48
CA CYS A 101 -6.01 -8.06 -1.82
C CYS A 101 -6.19 -7.98 -0.30
N PRO A 102 -6.52 -9.08 0.39
CA PRO A 102 -6.69 -9.07 1.83
C PRO A 102 -5.32 -9.06 2.52
N ILE A 103 -4.75 -7.87 2.76
CA ILE A 103 -3.48 -7.74 3.48
C ILE A 103 -3.67 -7.69 5.00
N VAL A 104 -4.91 -7.72 5.49
CA VAL A 104 -5.17 -7.58 6.93
C VAL A 104 -6.02 -8.74 7.47
N ARG A 105 -5.34 -9.66 8.17
CA ARG A 105 -5.82 -10.22 9.43
C ARG A 105 -4.73 -10.07 10.48
N GLU A 106 -4.50 -8.85 10.96
CA GLU A 106 -4.16 -8.66 12.37
C GLU A 106 -5.47 -8.29 13.08
N VAL A 107 -6.18 -9.30 13.55
CA VAL A 107 -7.22 -9.10 14.57
C VAL A 107 -6.45 -9.11 15.89
N VAL A 108 -6.17 -7.92 16.44
CA VAL A 108 -5.69 -7.81 17.82
C VAL A 108 -6.88 -8.08 18.73
N ILE A 109 -7.04 -9.32 19.17
CA ILE A 109 -7.96 -9.66 20.25
C ILE A 109 -7.26 -9.21 21.53
N ILE A 110 -7.61 -8.02 22.01
CA ILE A 110 -7.22 -7.57 23.35
C ILE A 110 -8.14 -8.35 24.30
N ALA A 111 -7.66 -9.47 24.85
CA ALA A 111 -8.31 -10.06 26.00
C ALA A 111 -7.95 -9.18 27.20
N GLU A 112 -8.90 -8.36 27.64
CA GLU A 112 -8.86 -7.82 28.99
C GLU A 112 -9.05 -9.00 29.94
N GLU A 113 -7.97 -9.46 30.55
CA GLU A 113 -8.05 -10.34 31.73
C GLU A 113 -8.60 -9.51 32.89
N GLU A 114 -9.92 -9.52 33.07
CA GLU A 114 -10.52 -9.16 34.35
C GLU A 114 -10.20 -10.26 35.39
N LYS A 115 -9.14 -9.97 36.14
CA LYS A 115 -8.94 -10.14 37.60
C LYS A 115 -9.12 -11.51 38.26
#